data_AF-A0A2U0E2W2-F1
#
_entry.id   AF-A0A2U0E2W2-F1
#
_cell.length_a   1.000
_cell.length_b   1.000
_cell.length_c   1.000
_cell.angle_alpha   90.00
_cell.angle_beta   90.00
_cell.angle_gamma   90.00
#
_symmetry.space_group_name_H-M   'P 1'
#
loop_
_entity.id
_entity.type
_entity.pdbx_description
1 polymer ?
#
loop_
_entity_poly.entity_id
_entity_poly.type
_entity_poly.pdbx_seq_one_letter_code
_entity_poly.pdbx_strand_id
1 'polypeptide(L)'
;MRKFIFPVALVLLGTGSAFATKVAKESKKAIVPGYRVVNLGGGQFSCENAEKDCSDVNQGPVCTWSVDGTTPLQSLVSPTMCGITLHEIQP
;
A
#
# COMPACT_ATOMS: atom_id res chain seq x y z
N MET A 1 -17.40 -31.47 -48.79
CA MET A 1 -17.10 -32.08 -47.48
C MET A 1 -15.86 -31.41 -46.90
N ARG A 2 -16.01 -30.57 -45.86
CA ARG A 2 -14.90 -30.08 -45.04
C ARG A 2 -15.32 -30.17 -43.57
N LYS A 3 -14.46 -30.79 -42.78
CA LYS A 3 -14.68 -31.25 -41.41
C LYS A 3 -14.86 -30.08 -40.45
N PHE A 4 -15.93 -30.13 -39.65
CA PHE A 4 -16.09 -29.33 -38.44
C PHE A 4 -15.11 -29.83 -37.39
N ILE A 5 -14.03 -29.08 -37.16
CA ILE A 5 -13.20 -29.24 -35.98
C ILE A 5 -13.83 -28.32 -34.93
N PHE A 6 -14.52 -28.92 -33.97
CA PHE A 6 -15.04 -28.22 -32.79
C PHE A 6 -13.86 -27.83 -31.90
N PRO A 7 -13.61 -26.53 -31.64
CA PRO A 7 -12.81 -26.15 -30.51
C PRO A 7 -13.70 -26.30 -29.27
N VAL A 8 -13.57 -27.44 -28.59
CA VAL A 8 -13.91 -27.55 -27.16
C VAL A 8 -12.85 -26.75 -26.40
N ALA A 9 -12.97 -25.43 -26.49
CA ALA A 9 -12.24 -24.53 -25.62
C ALA A 9 -13.02 -24.50 -24.31
N LEU A 10 -12.60 -25.42 -23.44
CA LEU A 10 -12.87 -25.49 -22.02
C LEU A 10 -13.14 -24.10 -21.45
N VAL A 11 -14.37 -23.96 -20.95
CA VAL A 11 -14.75 -23.00 -19.93
C VAL A 11 -13.85 -23.26 -18.72
N LEU A 12 -12.67 -22.66 -18.72
CA LEU A 12 -11.90 -22.45 -17.51
C LEU A 12 -12.44 -21.16 -16.91
N LEU A 13 -13.31 -21.37 -15.92
CA LEU A 13 -13.65 -20.43 -14.88
C LEU A 13 -12.35 -19.94 -14.23
N GLY A 14 -11.72 -18.95 -14.85
CA GLY A 14 -10.75 -18.10 -14.20
C GLY A 14 -11.53 -16.92 -13.66
N THR A 15 -12.02 -17.02 -12.44
CA THR A 15 -12.22 -15.84 -11.59
C THR A 15 -10.84 -15.23 -11.36
N GLY A 16 -10.30 -14.57 -12.39
CA GLY A 16 -9.20 -13.64 -12.22
C GLY A 16 -9.78 -12.49 -11.44
N SER A 17 -9.48 -12.47 -10.15
CA SER A 17 -9.75 -11.38 -9.22
C SER A 17 -9.81 -10.07 -9.99
N ALA A 18 -10.98 -9.44 -9.97
CA ALA A 18 -11.06 -8.04 -10.31
C ALA A 18 -10.05 -7.35 -9.40
N PHE A 19 -8.87 -7.01 -9.93
CA PHE A 19 -8.23 -5.76 -9.59
C PHE A 19 -9.17 -4.69 -10.15
N ALA A 20 -10.34 -4.57 -9.50
CA ALA A 20 -11.05 -3.33 -9.38
C ALA A 20 -10.12 -2.45 -8.56
N THR A 21 -9.01 -2.02 -9.17
CA THR A 21 -8.42 -0.73 -8.89
C THR A 21 -9.58 0.20 -9.11
N LYS A 22 -10.24 0.52 -7.99
CA LYS A 22 -11.32 1.48 -7.93
C LYS A 22 -10.84 2.68 -8.73
N VAL A 23 -11.36 2.82 -9.94
CA VAL A 23 -11.57 4.13 -10.56
C VAL A 23 -12.72 4.76 -9.78
N ALA A 24 -12.55 4.87 -8.45
CA ALA A 24 -13.29 5.78 -7.62
C ALA A 24 -12.53 7.10 -7.77
N LYS A 25 -12.92 7.84 -8.81
CA LYS A 25 -12.92 9.29 -8.68
C LYS A 25 -13.64 9.58 -7.38
N GLU A 26 -12.89 9.98 -6.35
CA GLU A 26 -13.27 10.89 -5.28
C GLU A 26 -12.03 10.98 -4.37
N SER A 27 -11.27 12.06 -4.54
CA SER A 27 -10.07 12.40 -3.79
C SER A 27 -8.85 11.51 -4.06
N LYS A 28 -7.88 12.04 -4.82
CA LYS A 28 -6.48 11.64 -4.71
C LYS A 28 -6.00 12.00 -3.28
N LYS A 29 -6.44 11.26 -2.27
CA LYS A 29 -5.74 11.19 -0.99
C LYS A 29 -4.38 10.65 -1.39
N ALA A 30 -3.33 11.42 -1.18
CA ALA A 30 -2.02 11.03 -1.63
C ALA A 30 -1.58 9.82 -0.77
N ILE A 31 -1.83 8.64 -1.34
CA ILE A 31 -1.47 7.35 -0.76
C ILE A 31 0.02 7.20 -0.98
N VAL A 32 0.75 7.05 0.11
CA VAL A 32 2.21 6.93 0.12
C VAL A 32 2.63 5.76 1.01
N PRO A 33 3.75 5.09 0.69
CA PRO A 33 4.29 4.04 1.54
C PRO A 33 4.68 4.62 2.91
N GLY A 34 4.30 3.90 3.97
CA GLY A 34 4.64 4.26 5.34
C GLY A 34 5.98 3.69 5.79
N TYR A 35 6.77 4.53 6.46
CA TYR A 35 8.09 4.20 6.99
C TYR A 35 8.11 4.36 8.51
N ARG A 36 8.83 3.47 9.18
CA ARG A 36 9.11 3.56 10.61
C ARG A 36 10.54 4.01 10.84
N VAL A 37 10.76 4.72 11.94
CA VAL A 37 12.11 5.10 12.38
C VAL A 37 12.73 3.92 13.12
N VAL A 38 13.85 3.43 12.62
CA VAL A 38 14.66 2.38 13.24
C VAL A 38 15.98 3.00 13.71
N ASN A 39 16.31 2.79 14.98
CA ASN A 39 17.58 3.21 15.54
C ASN A 39 18.63 2.11 15.26
N LEU A 40 19.65 2.46 14.47
CA LEU A 40 20.74 1.56 14.09
C LEU A 40 21.89 1.56 15.11
N GLY A 41 21.81 2.39 16.16
CA GLY A 41 22.87 2.62 17.13
C GLY A 41 23.81 3.76 16.74
N GLY A 42 24.62 4.23 17.69
CA GLY A 42 25.63 5.27 17.44
C GLY A 42 25.07 6.64 17.03
N GLY A 43 23.79 6.91 17.29
CA GLY A 43 23.10 8.13 16.86
C GLY A 43 22.59 8.09 15.41
N GLN A 44 22.66 6.93 14.75
CA GLN A 44 22.17 6.74 13.39
C GLN A 44 20.74 6.19 13.38
N PHE A 45 19.89 6.82 12.57
CA PHE A 45 18.51 6.41 12.35
C PHE A 45 18.31 6.03 10.89
N SER A 46 17.40 5.10 10.63
CA SER A 46 16.97 4.73 9.29
C SER A 46 15.46 4.66 9.20
N CYS A 47 14.94 4.97 8.03
CA CYS A 47 13.54 4.88 7.70
C CYS A 47 13.29 3.57 6.97
N GLU A 48 12.80 2.58 7.69
CA GLU A 48 12.47 1.28 7.10
C GLU A 48 11.02 1.27 6.64
N ASN A 49 10.80 0.72 5.44
CA ASN A 49 9.46 0.55 4.91
C ASN A 49 8.69 -0.43 5.81
N ALA A 50 7.49 -0.04 6.20
CA ALA A 50 6.65 -0.79 7.13
C ALA A 50 5.63 -1.70 6.42
N GLU A 51 5.74 -1.81 5.09
CA GLU A 51 4.90 -2.58 4.17
C GLU A 51 3.40 -2.25 4.29
N LYS A 52 3.12 -0.99 4.67
CA LYS A 52 1.77 -0.46 4.85
C LYS A 52 1.66 0.88 4.13
N ASP A 53 0.65 0.99 3.26
CA ASP A 53 0.30 2.24 2.61
C ASP A 53 -0.56 3.09 3.54
N CYS A 54 -0.26 4.39 3.60
CA CYS A 54 -0.97 5.36 4.42
C CYS A 54 -1.25 6.63 3.59
N SER A 55 -2.03 7.55 4.15
CA SER A 55 -2.33 8.85 3.55
C SER A 55 -1.43 9.93 4.12
N ASP A 56 -0.76 10.73 3.27
CA ASP A 56 -0.11 11.98 3.71
C ASP A 56 -1.10 13.10 4.00
N VAL A 57 -2.36 12.92 3.58
CA VAL A 57 -3.44 13.84 3.92
C VAL A 57 -3.99 13.47 5.29
N ASN A 58 -4.00 14.45 6.19
CA ASN A 58 -4.53 14.31 7.54
C ASN A 58 -6.06 14.19 7.51
N GLN A 59 -6.55 12.96 7.36
CA GLN A 59 -7.96 12.65 7.18
C GLN A 59 -8.50 11.64 8.19
N GLY A 60 -7.72 11.24 9.18
CA GLY A 60 -8.09 10.16 10.08
C GLY A 60 -7.07 9.91 11.18
N PRO A 61 -7.22 8.78 11.92
CA PRO A 61 -6.26 8.39 12.95
C PRO A 61 -4.87 8.19 12.36
N VAL A 62 -3.85 8.28 13.22
CA VAL A 62 -2.46 8.04 12.83
C VAL A 62 -2.31 6.62 12.30
N CYS A 63 -1.62 6.50 11.16
CA CYS A 63 -1.29 5.21 10.59
C CYS A 63 -0.21 4.54 11.45
N THR A 64 -0.51 3.40 12.04
CA THR A 64 0.46 2.64 12.85
C THR A 64 0.95 1.39 12.14
N TRP A 65 2.14 0.91 12.53
CA TRP A 65 2.73 -0.30 11.97
C TRP A 65 1.89 -1.53 12.31
N SER A 66 1.58 -2.36 11.32
CA SER A 66 0.66 -3.50 11.49
C SER A 66 1.14 -4.58 12.45
N VAL A 67 2.45 -4.63 12.73
CA VAL A 67 3.04 -5.69 13.57
C VAL A 67 2.88 -5.38 15.06
N ASP A 68 3.10 -4.13 15.47
CA ASP A 68 3.00 -3.71 16.88
C ASP A 68 1.74 -2.90 17.19
N GLY A 69 1.03 -2.43 16.15
CA GLY A 69 -0.18 -1.62 16.24
C GLY A 69 0.03 -0.23 16.86
N THR A 70 1.26 0.15 17.19
CA THR A 70 1.54 1.33 18.03
C THR A 70 2.61 2.25 17.44
N THR A 71 3.54 1.74 16.64
CA THR A 71 4.57 2.60 16.04
C THR A 71 3.96 3.46 14.93
N PRO A 72 4.02 4.80 15.01
CA PRO A 72 3.48 5.67 13.98
C PRO A 72 4.34 5.62 12.71
N LEU A 73 3.66 5.55 11.56
CA LEU A 73 4.29 5.55 10.26
C LEU A 73 4.43 6.98 9.74
N GLN A 74 5.53 7.22 9.04
CA GLN A 74 5.94 8.52 8.53
C GLN A 74 6.29 8.43 7.04
N SER A 75 6.27 9.56 6.34
CA SER A 75 6.74 9.63 4.96
C SER A 75 8.27 9.48 4.90
N LEU A 76 8.80 9.18 3.72
CA LEU A 76 10.24 9.14 3.49
C LEU A 76 10.73 10.51 2.99
N VAL A 77 11.68 11.13 3.69
CA VAL A 77 12.42 12.31 3.20
C VAL A 77 13.78 11.88 2.67
N SER A 78 14.48 11.03 3.44
CA SER A 78 15.73 10.38 3.03
C SER A 78 15.86 9.03 3.74
N PRO A 79 16.81 8.15 3.35
CA PRO A 79 17.01 6.85 3.99
C PRO A 79 17.29 6.92 5.50
N THR A 80 17.73 8.08 5.99
CA THR A 80 18.04 8.34 7.40
C THR A 80 17.09 9.36 8.05
N MET A 81 16.11 9.88 7.30
CA MET A 81 15.20 10.93 7.76
C MET A 81 13.76 10.63 7.33
N CYS A 82 12.90 10.44 8.32
CA CYS A 82 11.48 10.24 8.12
C CYS A 82 10.82 11.62 8.19
N GLY A 83 9.78 11.82 7.39
CA GLY A 83 9.09 13.08 7.24
C GLY A 83 7.91 13.20 8.18
N ILE A 84 6.77 13.55 7.61
CA ILE A 84 5.54 13.79 8.36
C ILE A 84 4.88 12.48 8.76
N THR A 85 4.18 12.49 9.88
CA THR A 85 3.30 11.40 10.29
C THR A 85 2.19 11.20 9.27
N LEU A 86 1.95 9.93 8.93
CA LEU A 86 0.92 9.53 7.99
C LEU A 86 -0.35 9.12 8.74
N HIS A 87 -1.47 9.12 8.01
CA HIS A 87 -2.81 8.86 8.54
C HIS A 87 -3.45 7.66 7.85
N GLU A 88 -4.37 6.98 8.53
CA GLU A 88 -5.11 5.84 7.98
C GLU A 88 -5.94 6.24 6.76
N ILE A 89 -5.95 5.37 5.75
CA ILE A 89 -6.70 5.59 4.51
C ILE A 89 -8.19 5.43 4.83
N GLN A 90 -8.92 6.54 4.93
CA GLN A 90 -10.36 6.51 5.13
C GLN A 90 -11.06 6.07 3.82
N PRO A 91 -11.95 5.05 3.88
CA PRO A 91 -12.64 4.48 2.73
C PRO A 91 -13.66 5.41 2.07
#